data_AF-A0A7W5ZGY9-F1
#
_entry.id   AF-A0A7W5ZGY9-F1
#
_cell.length_a   1.000
_cell.length_b   1.000
_cell.length_c   1.000
_cell.angle_alpha   90.00
_cell.angle_beta   90.00
_cell.angle_gamma   90.00
#
_symmetry.space_group_name_H-M   'P 1'
#
loop_
_entity.id
_entity.type
_entity.pdbx_description
1 polymer ?
#
loop_
_entity_poly.entity_id
_entity_poly.type
_entity_poly.pdbx_seq_one_letter_code
_entity_poly.pdbx_strand_id
1 'polypeptide(L)'
;MQRKEEAKQDSSARTKRPTTIKILLDSGKLKANDRLIMAGYLPDYVKAKYNELDSYFQAEITGKQGKANAVKWLHDGNEYSISNLTQIILTALHPENQSPTATAGGSYWKLLGTFQTLYEWADEVWNEQNQ
;
A
#
# COMPACT_ATOMS: atom_id res chain seq x y z
N MET A 1 -36.52 21.99 23.46
CA MET A 1 -36.33 21.00 22.37
C MET A 1 -34.84 20.79 22.18
N GLN A 2 -34.26 19.78 22.82
CA GLN A 2 -32.83 19.46 22.73
C GLN A 2 -32.64 17.97 23.00
N ARG A 3 -31.68 17.37 22.29
CA ARG A 3 -31.18 15.98 22.36
C ARG A 3 -31.93 14.96 21.50
N LYS A 4 -31.72 15.07 20.18
CA LYS A 4 -31.67 13.92 19.26
C LYS A 4 -30.27 13.90 18.67
N GLU A 5 -29.32 13.21 19.29
CA GLU A 5 -28.05 12.83 18.61
C GLU A 5 -27.19 11.79 19.38
N GLU A 6 -27.77 11.02 20.30
CA GLU A 6 -27.09 9.89 20.97
C GLU A 6 -27.40 8.55 20.27
N ALA A 7 -27.24 8.50 18.94
CA ALA A 7 -27.52 7.29 18.16
C ALA A 7 -26.44 7.02 17.10
N LYS A 8 -25.18 6.94 17.51
CA LYS A 8 -24.07 6.37 16.70
C LYS A 8 -23.03 5.62 17.54
N GLN A 9 -23.44 5.04 18.66
CA GLN A 9 -22.71 3.95 19.33
C GLN A 9 -23.52 2.68 19.06
N ASP A 10 -22.85 1.56 18.79
CA ASP A 10 -23.43 0.25 18.47
C ASP A 10 -23.99 0.00 17.06
N SER A 11 -23.12 0.08 16.06
CA SER A 11 -23.24 -0.83 14.91
C SER A 11 -21.94 -1.63 14.70
N SER A 12 -21.94 -2.85 15.24
CA SER A 12 -21.02 -3.96 14.91
C SER A 12 -19.52 -3.70 15.12
N ALA A 13 -19.01 -4.05 16.30
CA ALA A 13 -17.58 -4.21 16.56
C ALA A 13 -17.00 -5.47 15.86
N ARG A 14 -17.15 -5.57 14.53
CA ARG A 14 -16.22 -6.36 13.72
C ARG A 14 -14.98 -5.49 13.58
N THR A 15 -13.90 -5.86 14.27
CA THR A 15 -12.60 -5.20 14.13
C THR A 15 -12.23 -5.21 12.65
N LYS A 16 -12.32 -4.05 11.99
CA LYS A 16 -12.02 -3.93 10.56
C LYS A 16 -10.56 -4.33 10.35
N ARG A 17 -10.30 -5.25 9.41
CA ARG A 17 -8.94 -5.69 9.07
C ARG A 17 -8.02 -4.47 8.92
N PRO A 18 -6.86 -4.43 9.60
CA PRO A 18 -5.88 -3.36 9.44
C PRO A 18 -5.34 -3.30 7.99
N THR A 19 -4.65 -2.20 7.64
CA THR A 19 -4.06 -2.06 6.31
C THR A 19 -2.85 -3.00 6.15
N THR A 20 -2.54 -3.39 4.90
CA THR A 20 -1.39 -4.22 4.53
C THR A 20 -0.09 -3.77 5.21
N ILE A 21 0.27 -2.49 5.07
CA ILE A 21 1.50 -1.96 5.68
C ILE A 21 1.44 -2.06 7.22
N LYS A 22 0.28 -1.80 7.83
CA LYS A 22 0.15 -1.89 9.28
C LYS A 22 0.36 -3.32 9.78
N ILE A 23 -0.26 -4.32 9.15
CA ILE A 23 -0.09 -5.74 9.51
C ILE A 23 1.39 -6.13 9.44
N LEU A 24 2.09 -5.73 8.38
CA LEU A 24 3.49 -6.08 8.18
C LEU A 24 4.45 -5.33 9.12
N LEU A 25 4.15 -4.08 9.48
CA LEU A 25 4.91 -3.34 10.50
C LEU A 25 4.68 -3.91 11.89
N ASP A 26 3.42 -4.17 12.27
CA ASP A 26 3.05 -4.70 13.60
C ASP A 26 3.63 -6.10 13.84
N SER A 27 3.79 -6.90 12.78
CA SER A 27 4.46 -8.22 12.83
C SER A 27 5.99 -8.17 12.72
N GLY A 28 6.58 -6.99 12.52
CA GLY A 28 8.03 -6.82 12.35
C GLY A 28 8.59 -7.38 11.03
N LYS A 29 7.73 -7.74 10.09
CA LYS A 29 8.10 -8.21 8.73
C LYS A 29 8.58 -7.08 7.84
N LEU A 30 8.06 -5.87 8.06
CA LEU A 30 8.59 -4.63 7.49
C LEU A 30 9.18 -3.75 8.59
N LYS A 31 10.20 -2.98 8.22
CA LYS A 31 10.89 -2.01 9.07
C LYS A 31 11.11 -0.71 8.32
N ALA A 32 11.35 0.37 9.07
CA ALA A 32 11.76 1.63 8.47
C ALA A 32 13.02 1.44 7.62
N ASN A 33 13.07 2.14 6.49
CA ASN A 33 14.13 2.07 5.47
C ASN A 33 14.12 0.81 4.59
N ASP A 34 13.16 -0.10 4.76
CA ASP A 34 12.99 -1.23 3.84
C ASP A 34 12.64 -0.74 2.43
N ARG A 35 13.34 -1.29 1.43
CA ARG A 35 13.14 -0.95 0.02
C ARG A 35 11.99 -1.75 -0.59
N LEU A 36 11.07 -1.06 -1.22
CA LEU A 36 9.98 -1.65 -2.00
C LEU A 36 10.20 -1.42 -3.48
N ILE A 37 9.77 -2.38 -4.29
CA ILE A 37 9.72 -2.24 -5.74
C ILE A 37 8.30 -2.55 -6.24
N MET A 38 7.85 -1.78 -7.23
CA MET A 38 6.55 -1.99 -7.85
C MET A 38 6.69 -3.10 -8.91
N ALA A 39 6.44 -4.36 -8.54
CA ALA A 39 6.68 -5.52 -9.41
C ALA A 39 5.54 -6.55 -9.41
N GLY A 40 4.41 -6.23 -8.76
CA GLY A 40 3.25 -7.11 -8.67
C GLY A 40 2.37 -7.09 -9.92
N TYR A 41 1.06 -6.94 -9.75
CA TYR A 41 0.04 -6.92 -10.82
C TYR A 41 0.13 -5.68 -11.74
N LEU A 42 1.28 -5.46 -12.39
CA LEU A 42 1.51 -4.35 -13.30
C LEU A 42 0.65 -4.47 -14.57
N PRO A 43 -0.04 -3.41 -15.01
CA PRO A 43 -0.69 -3.37 -16.31
C PRO A 43 0.33 -3.35 -17.46
N ASP A 44 -0.06 -3.80 -18.65
CA ASP A 44 0.86 -3.91 -19.79
C ASP A 44 1.46 -2.56 -20.23
N TYR A 45 0.70 -1.47 -20.14
CA TYR A 45 1.20 -0.12 -20.42
C TYR A 45 2.29 0.35 -19.44
N VAL A 46 2.32 -0.23 -18.23
CA VAL A 46 3.40 0.01 -17.26
C VAL A 46 4.56 -0.92 -17.52
N LYS A 47 4.31 -2.21 -17.81
CA LYS A 47 5.36 -3.20 -18.09
C LYS A 47 6.30 -2.74 -19.21
N ALA A 48 5.77 -2.10 -20.25
CA ALA A 48 6.58 -1.57 -21.36
C ALA A 48 7.60 -0.50 -20.94
N LYS A 49 7.38 0.19 -19.81
CA LYS A 49 8.23 1.26 -19.28
C LYS A 49 8.92 0.86 -17.96
N TYR A 50 8.65 -0.33 -17.46
CA TYR A 50 9.07 -0.77 -16.14
C TYR A 50 10.57 -1.05 -16.10
N ASN A 51 11.25 -0.53 -15.09
CA ASN A 51 12.62 -0.86 -14.77
C ASN A 51 12.75 -0.95 -13.25
N GLU A 52 13.12 -2.11 -12.73
CA GLU A 52 13.25 -2.34 -11.29
C GLU A 52 14.35 -1.51 -10.63
N LEU A 53 15.36 -1.07 -11.41
CA LEU A 53 16.45 -0.21 -10.94
C LEU A 53 16.09 1.28 -10.99
N ASP A 54 14.97 1.65 -11.62
CA ASP A 54 14.54 3.04 -11.71
C ASP A 54 13.83 3.46 -10.43
N SER A 55 14.35 4.51 -9.79
CA SER A 55 13.77 5.18 -8.63
C SER A 55 12.27 5.52 -8.77
N TYR A 56 11.79 5.69 -10.00
CA TYR A 56 10.37 5.92 -10.30
C TYR A 56 9.47 4.78 -9.82
N PHE A 57 9.95 3.53 -9.84
CA PHE A 57 9.22 2.34 -9.41
C PHE A 57 9.66 1.82 -8.04
N GLN A 58 10.41 2.63 -7.28
CA GLN A 58 10.93 2.26 -5.97
C GLN A 58 10.37 3.17 -4.87
N ALA A 59 10.13 2.58 -3.70
CA ALA A 59 9.71 3.29 -2.51
C ALA A 59 10.46 2.75 -1.29
N GLU A 60 10.38 3.47 -0.19
CA GLU A 60 10.99 3.09 1.09
C GLU A 60 9.94 3.15 2.19
N ILE A 61 9.92 2.15 3.08
CA ILE A 61 9.04 2.16 4.25
C ILE A 61 9.48 3.26 5.22
N THR A 62 8.57 4.15 5.59
CA THR A 62 8.89 5.24 6.54
C THR A 62 8.91 4.75 8.00
N GLY A 63 8.34 3.57 8.26
CA GLY A 63 8.07 3.06 9.61
C GLY A 63 6.86 3.71 10.29
N LYS A 64 6.23 4.71 9.66
CA LYS A 64 5.04 5.38 10.20
C LYS A 64 3.83 4.49 9.99
N GLN A 65 3.02 4.32 11.04
CA GLN A 65 1.78 3.54 11.00
C GLN A 65 0.57 4.33 10.49
N GLY A 66 0.79 5.59 10.08
CA GLY A 66 -0.25 6.45 9.51
C GLY A 66 -0.72 5.93 8.15
N LYS A 67 -2.02 6.10 7.87
CA LYS A 67 -2.62 5.66 6.60
C LYS A 67 -2.14 6.44 5.38
N ALA A 68 -1.59 7.64 5.58
CA ALA A 68 -1.30 8.60 4.51
C ALA A 68 0.20 8.71 4.15
N ASN A 69 1.09 8.14 4.95
CA ASN A 69 2.54 8.40 4.89
C ASN A 69 3.37 7.16 5.21
N ALA A 70 2.86 6.01 4.79
CA ALA A 70 3.43 4.70 5.01
C ALA A 70 4.74 4.48 4.23
N VAL A 71 4.88 5.13 3.08
CA VAL A 71 6.02 4.96 2.17
C VAL A 71 6.55 6.30 1.68
N LYS A 72 7.85 6.37 1.43
CA LYS A 72 8.54 7.48 0.78
C LYS A 72 8.87 7.09 -0.65
N TRP A 73 8.42 7.86 -1.63
CA TRP A 73 8.75 7.62 -3.03
C TRP A 73 10.19 8.05 -3.30
N LEU A 74 10.99 7.20 -3.97
CA LEU A 74 12.41 7.52 -4.21
C LEU A 74 12.63 8.51 -5.34
N HIS A 75 11.63 8.71 -6.20
CA HIS A 75 11.70 9.66 -7.30
C HIS A 75 11.72 11.12 -6.82
N ASP A 76 10.86 11.48 -5.86
CA ASP A 76 10.67 12.86 -5.40
C ASP A 76 10.94 13.07 -3.90
N GLY A 77 11.11 11.98 -3.14
CA GLY A 77 11.37 12.00 -1.71
C GLY A 77 10.15 12.29 -0.84
N ASN A 78 8.94 12.40 -1.40
CA ASN A 78 7.72 12.68 -0.67
C ASN A 78 7.12 11.41 -0.05
N GLU A 79 6.33 11.58 1.00
CA GLU A 79 5.63 10.49 1.68
C GLU A 79 4.18 10.33 1.19
N TYR A 80 3.77 9.08 1.02
CA TYR A 80 2.48 8.70 0.48
C TYR A 80 1.87 7.53 1.23
N SER A 81 0.56 7.33 1.06
CA SER A 81 -0.01 6.02 1.25
C SER A 81 0.39 5.13 0.08
N ILE A 82 0.54 3.84 0.32
CA ILE A 82 0.92 2.90 -0.75
C ILE A 82 -0.07 2.93 -1.91
N SER A 83 -1.37 3.05 -1.63
CA SER A 83 -2.41 3.12 -2.67
C SER A 83 -2.35 4.43 -3.45
N ASN A 84 -2.11 5.57 -2.78
CA ASN A 84 -2.01 6.86 -3.47
C ASN A 84 -0.79 6.90 -4.39
N LEU A 85 0.36 6.40 -3.93
CA LEU A 85 1.55 6.30 -4.76
C LEU A 85 1.32 5.41 -5.98
N THR A 86 0.67 4.25 -5.80
CA THR A 86 0.28 3.40 -6.92
C THR A 86 -0.59 4.16 -7.92
N GLN A 87 -1.62 4.86 -7.45
CA GLN A 87 -2.53 5.58 -8.34
C GLN A 87 -1.82 6.69 -9.13
N ILE A 88 -0.89 7.43 -8.51
CA ILE A 88 -0.08 8.46 -9.16
C ILE A 88 0.73 7.84 -10.32
N ILE A 89 1.48 6.78 -10.03
CA ILE A 89 2.34 6.11 -11.02
C ILE A 89 1.50 5.54 -12.18
N LEU A 90 0.40 4.83 -11.88
CA LEU A 90 -0.44 4.23 -12.90
C LEU A 90 -1.10 5.29 -13.80
N THR A 91 -1.60 6.38 -13.21
CA THR A 91 -2.24 7.47 -13.96
C THR A 91 -1.22 8.18 -14.87
N ALA A 92 -0.01 8.46 -14.35
CA ALA A 92 1.04 9.13 -15.11
C ALA A 92 1.56 8.31 -16.29
N LEU A 93 1.52 6.98 -16.20
CA LEU A 93 1.98 6.08 -17.25
C LEU A 93 0.86 5.67 -18.23
N HIS A 94 -0.40 5.93 -17.88
CA HIS A 94 -1.55 5.59 -18.70
C HIS A 94 -1.52 6.38 -20.03
N PRO A 95 -1.68 5.74 -21.20
CA PRO A 95 -1.64 6.43 -22.50
C PRO A 95 -2.65 7.58 -22.62
N GLU A 96 -3.81 7.42 -21.99
CA GLU A 96 -4.90 8.40 -21.97
C GLU A 96 -5.01 9.20 -20.66
N ASN A 97 -4.00 9.13 -19.77
CA ASN A 97 -4.01 9.76 -18.43
C ASN A 97 -5.25 9.40 -17.58
N GLN A 98 -5.78 8.18 -17.74
CA GLN A 98 -6.92 7.70 -16.96
C GLN A 98 -6.42 7.02 -15.69
N SER A 99 -7.14 7.25 -14.60
CA SER A 99 -6.90 6.52 -13.35
C SER A 99 -7.51 5.12 -13.47
N PRO A 100 -6.75 4.05 -13.21
CA PRO A 100 -7.35 2.76 -12.97
C PRO A 100 -8.28 2.82 -11.74
N THR A 101 -9.30 1.96 -11.74
CA THR A 101 -10.28 1.83 -10.64
C THR A 101 -9.57 1.49 -9.32
N ALA A 102 -10.23 1.80 -8.20
CA ALA A 102 -9.75 1.62 -6.83
C ALA A 102 -8.76 0.48 -6.66
N THR A 103 -7.51 0.85 -6.41
CA THR A 103 -6.38 -0.09 -6.49
C THR A 103 -5.94 -0.51 -5.09
N ALA A 104 -5.89 -1.81 -4.83
CA ALA A 104 -5.25 -2.34 -3.63
C ALA A 104 -3.73 -2.16 -3.76
N GLY A 105 -3.20 -1.03 -3.28
CA GLY A 105 -1.80 -0.66 -3.48
C GLY A 105 -0.82 -1.78 -3.12
N GLY A 106 -1.06 -2.49 -2.01
CA GLY A 106 -0.21 -3.61 -1.56
C GLY A 106 -0.01 -4.74 -2.59
N SER A 107 -0.90 -4.90 -3.57
CA SER A 107 -0.78 -5.92 -4.62
C SER A 107 0.22 -5.55 -5.71
N TYR A 108 0.65 -4.29 -5.78
CA TYR A 108 1.58 -3.79 -6.81
C TYR A 108 3.02 -3.78 -6.31
N TRP A 109 3.21 -3.76 -5.00
CA TRP A 109 4.49 -3.59 -4.36
C TRP A 109 4.93 -4.89 -3.71
N LYS A 110 6.25 -5.10 -3.70
CA LYS A 110 6.91 -6.16 -2.94
C LYS A 110 8.14 -5.59 -2.25
N LEU A 111 8.58 -6.26 -1.18
CA LEU A 111 9.87 -5.98 -0.57
C LEU A 111 10.98 -6.36 -1.57
N LEU A 112 12.03 -5.56 -1.66
CA LEU A 112 13.17 -5.85 -2.52
C LEU A 112 13.78 -7.19 -2.09
N GLY A 113 13.98 -8.09 -3.06
CA GLY A 113 14.49 -9.45 -2.80
C GLY A 113 13.42 -10.48 -2.42
N THR A 114 12.14 -10.11 -2.31
CA THR A 114 11.05 -11.09 -2.12
C THR A 114 10.30 -11.39 -3.41
N PHE A 115 9.60 -12.53 -3.43
CA PHE A 115 8.76 -12.95 -4.54
C PHE A 115 7.30 -12.51 -4.38
N GLN A 116 6.79 -12.56 -3.15
CA GLN A 116 5.41 -12.20 -2.82
C GLN A 116 5.18 -10.69 -2.75
N THR A 117 3.95 -10.28 -3.10
CA THR A 117 3.49 -8.91 -2.90
C THR A 117 3.27 -8.61 -1.42
N LEU A 118 3.25 -7.32 -1.06
CA LEU A 118 2.94 -6.92 0.31
C LEU A 118 1.53 -7.37 0.71
N TYR A 119 0.58 -7.38 -0.23
CA TYR A 119 -0.77 -7.83 0.03
C TYR A 119 -0.83 -9.30 0.43
N GLU A 120 -0.21 -10.18 -0.37
CA GLU A 120 -0.15 -11.62 -0.11
C GLU A 120 0.53 -11.89 1.24
N TRP A 121 1.66 -11.23 1.48
CA TRP A 121 2.40 -11.40 2.73
C TRP A 121 1.59 -10.95 3.95
N ALA A 122 0.84 -9.85 3.84
CA ALA A 122 -0.03 -9.38 4.90
C ALA A 122 -1.27 -10.28 5.10
N ASP A 123 -1.66 -11.05 4.09
CA ASP A 123 -2.73 -12.04 4.21
C ASP A 123 -2.26 -13.26 4.99
N GLU A 124 -1.08 -13.79 4.64
CA GLU A 124 -0.43 -14.88 5.37
C GLU A 124 -0.25 -14.54 6.86
N VAL A 125 0.39 -13.40 7.16
CA VAL A 125 0.65 -12.94 8.53
C VAL A 125 -0.66 -12.74 9.31
N TRP A 126 -1.68 -12.18 8.66
CA TRP A 126 -2.96 -11.95 9.33
C TRP A 126 -3.66 -13.27 9.66
N ASN A 127 -3.60 -14.24 8.75
CA ASN A 127 -4.20 -15.55 8.95
C ASN A 127 -3.46 -16.33 10.06
N GLU A 128 -2.12 -16.28 10.10
CA GLU A 128 -1.31 -16.90 11.18
C GLU A 128 -1.64 -16.36 12.57
N GLN A 129 -1.95 -15.06 12.69
CA GLN A 129 -2.23 -14.42 13.98
C GLN A 129 -3.66 -14.64 14.50
N ASN A 130 -4.58 -15.06 13.63
CA ASN A 130 -6.01 -15.22 13.94
C ASN A 130 -6.46 -16.69 13.85
N GLN A 131 -5.53 -17.64 13.81
CA GLN A 131 -5.76 -19.07 14.02
C GLN A 131 -5.41 -19.46 15.45
#